data_AF-A0A2S9GZE9-F1
#
_entry.id   AF-A0A2S9GZE9-F1
#
_cell.length_a   1.000
_cell.length_b   1.000
_cell.length_c   1.000
_cell.angle_alpha   90.00
_cell.angle_beta   90.00
_cell.angle_gamma   90.00
#
_symmetry.space_group_name_H-M   'P 1'
#
loop_
_entity.id
_entity.type
_entity.pdbx_description
1 polymer ?
#
loop_
_entity_poly.entity_id
_entity_poly.type
_entity_poly.pdbx_seq_one_letter_code
_entity_poly.pdbx_strand_id
1 'polypeptide(L)'
;MQDDYGNSLPRSPSPDEWASLCKWVGSLEDGLAENMKVCRRTEDNTAEIIIVFDSVKGAFKVLGWIGQIAKPVAAIISLGLATWGVVLAVKAGISQK
;
A
#
# COMPACT_ATOMS: atom_id res chain seq x y z
N MET A 1 -54.27 16.98 -21.64
CA MET A 1 -54.60 15.78 -20.86
C MET A 1 -54.00 15.99 -19.48
N GLN A 2 -54.79 15.81 -18.42
CA GLN A 2 -54.31 15.83 -17.02
C GLN A 2 -54.13 14.37 -16.58
N ASP A 3 -53.17 14.11 -15.70
CA ASP A 3 -53.06 12.79 -15.06
C ASP A 3 -54.23 12.56 -14.08
N ASP A 4 -54.35 11.33 -13.59
CA ASP A 4 -55.37 10.94 -12.60
C ASP A 4 -55.23 11.71 -11.25
N TYR A 5 -54.18 12.51 -11.09
CA TYR A 5 -53.90 13.34 -9.93
C TYR A 5 -54.25 14.83 -10.14
N GLY A 6 -54.85 15.18 -11.27
CA GLY A 6 -55.25 16.55 -11.59
C GLY A 6 -54.09 17.47 -11.97
N ASN A 7 -52.88 16.93 -12.14
CA ASN A 7 -51.76 17.68 -12.67
C ASN A 7 -51.80 17.67 -14.21
N SER A 8 -51.49 18.82 -14.81
CA SER A 8 -51.28 18.88 -16.26
C SER A 8 -50.09 18.01 -16.64
N LEU A 9 -50.28 17.09 -17.58
CA LEU A 9 -49.18 16.28 -18.10
C LEU A 9 -48.09 17.20 -18.67
N PRO A 10 -46.80 16.94 -18.39
CA PRO A 10 -45.72 17.67 -19.03
C PRO A 10 -45.86 17.54 -20.55
N ARG A 11 -45.62 18.64 -21.27
CA ARG A 11 -45.55 18.64 -22.73
C ARG A 11 -44.55 17.56 -23.17
N SER A 12 -44.95 16.73 -24.14
CA SER A 12 -44.01 15.83 -24.80
C SER A 12 -42.92 16.68 -25.47
N PRO A 13 -41.64 16.38 -25.25
CA PRO A 13 -40.56 17.16 -25.86
C PRO A 13 -40.70 17.14 -27.37
N SER A 14 -40.39 18.25 -28.02
CA SER A 14 -40.32 18.26 -29.48
C SER A 14 -39.14 17.42 -29.98
N PRO A 15 -39.15 16.98 -31.26
CA PRO A 15 -38.10 16.10 -31.79
C PRO A 15 -36.67 16.63 -31.62
N ASP A 16 -36.49 17.95 -31.64
CA ASP A 16 -35.23 18.67 -31.42
C ASP A 16 -34.78 18.65 -29.94
N GLU A 17 -35.73 18.77 -29.00
CA GLU A 17 -35.46 18.63 -27.56
C GLU A 17 -35.05 17.19 -27.23
N TRP A 18 -35.72 16.20 -27.81
CA TRP A 18 -35.35 14.79 -27.71
C TRP A 18 -33.95 14.52 -28.26
N ALA A 19 -33.63 15.04 -29.45
CA ALA A 19 -32.31 14.89 -30.05
C ALA A 19 -31.21 15.53 -29.19
N SER A 20 -31.49 16.68 -28.58
CA SER A 20 -30.58 17.37 -27.66
C SER A 20 -30.36 16.58 -26.37
N LEU A 21 -31.41 15.97 -25.83
CA LEU A 21 -31.34 15.10 -24.66
C LEU A 21 -30.49 13.84 -24.94
N CYS A 22 -30.74 13.15 -26.05
CA CYS A 22 -29.94 11.98 -26.44
C CYS A 22 -28.46 12.34 -26.62
N LYS A 23 -28.18 13.51 -27.20
CA LYS A 23 -26.81 14.01 -27.35
C LYS A 23 -26.15 14.29 -25.99
N TRP A 24 -26.88 14.87 -25.05
CA TRP A 24 -26.38 15.15 -23.70
C TRP A 24 -26.13 13.86 -22.91
N VAL A 25 -27.05 12.89 -22.98
CA VAL A 25 -26.87 11.57 -22.33
C VAL A 25 -25.65 10.85 -22.91
N GLY A 26 -25.46 10.86 -24.24
CA GLY A 26 -24.26 10.29 -24.85
C GLY A 26 -22.97 10.96 -24.36
N SER A 27 -22.95 12.29 -24.25
CA SER A 27 -21.81 13.02 -23.70
C SER A 27 -21.56 12.70 -22.22
N LEU A 28 -22.59 12.41 -21.44
CA LEU A 28 -22.45 11.97 -20.05
C LEU A 28 -21.89 10.55 -19.94
N GLU A 29 -22.36 9.64 -20.78
CA GLU A 29 -21.85 8.26 -20.84
C GLU A 29 -20.37 8.26 -21.21
N ASP A 30 -19.96 9.07 -22.18
CA ASP A 30 -18.56 9.25 -22.56
C ASP A 30 -17.72 9.79 -21.38
N GLY A 31 -18.22 10.83 -20.69
CA GLY A 31 -17.55 11.39 -19.52
C GLY A 31 -17.46 10.42 -18.34
N LEU A 32 -18.48 9.59 -18.13
CA LEU A 32 -18.45 8.55 -17.10
C LEU A 32 -17.46 7.43 -17.45
N ALA A 33 -17.37 7.03 -18.72
CA ALA A 33 -16.41 6.05 -19.19
C ALA A 33 -14.97 6.56 -19.05
N GLU A 34 -14.71 7.84 -19.31
CA GLU A 34 -13.41 8.47 -19.07
C GLU A 34 -13.07 8.49 -17.58
N ASN A 35 -14.01 8.93 -16.73
CA ASN A 35 -13.82 8.96 -15.29
C ASN A 35 -13.58 7.56 -14.70
N MET A 36 -14.29 6.53 -15.20
CA MET A 36 -14.09 5.15 -14.78
C MET A 36 -12.68 4.64 -15.14
N LYS A 37 -12.11 5.05 -16.29
CA LYS A 37 -10.72 4.75 -16.64
C LYS A 37 -9.73 5.41 -15.67
N VAL A 38 -9.98 6.65 -15.26
CA VAL A 38 -9.13 7.36 -14.28
C VAL A 38 -9.21 6.70 -12.90
N CYS A 39 -10.40 6.32 -12.45
CA CYS A 39 -10.58 5.58 -11.19
C CYS A 39 -9.85 4.24 -11.23
N ARG A 40 -10.02 3.46 -12.30
CA ARG A 40 -9.35 2.16 -12.46
C ARG A 40 -7.83 2.29 -12.46
N ARG A 41 -7.30 3.28 -13.18
CA ARG A 41 -5.85 3.57 -13.17
C ARG A 41 -5.35 3.94 -11.77
N THR A 42 -6.13 4.71 -11.02
CA THR A 42 -5.78 5.10 -9.64
C THR A 42 -5.83 3.91 -8.68
N GLU A 43 -6.81 3.02 -8.85
CA GLU A 43 -6.92 1.76 -8.11
C GLU A 43 -5.70 0.88 -8.37
N ASP A 44 -5.34 0.66 -9.64
CA ASP A 44 -4.16 -0.11 -10.04
C ASP A 44 -2.88 0.49 -9.45
N ASN A 45 -2.69 1.81 -9.58
CA ASN A 45 -1.55 2.52 -9.00
C ASN A 45 -1.49 2.41 -7.46
N THR A 46 -2.64 2.38 -6.79
CA THR A 46 -2.69 2.25 -5.33
C THR A 46 -2.43 0.81 -4.88
N ALA A 47 -2.88 -0.19 -5.65
CA ALA A 47 -2.57 -1.59 -5.41
C ALA A 47 -1.06 -1.84 -5.48
N GLU A 48 -0.36 -1.26 -6.46
CA GLU A 48 1.10 -1.32 -6.55
C GLU A 48 1.78 -0.71 -5.31
N ILE A 49 1.30 0.43 -4.82
CA ILE A 49 1.82 1.07 -3.59
C ILE A 49 1.63 0.16 -2.37
N ILE A 50 0.48 -0.50 -2.23
CA ILE A 50 0.23 -1.42 -1.12
C ILE A 50 1.21 -2.60 -1.16
N ILE A 51 1.52 -3.14 -2.34
CA ILE A 51 2.48 -4.24 -2.51
C ILE A 51 3.90 -3.81 -2.09
N VAL A 52 4.32 -2.59 -2.46
CA VAL A 52 5.61 -2.03 -2.04
C VAL A 52 5.67 -1.86 -0.52
N PHE A 53 4.62 -1.30 0.08
CA PHE A 53 4.56 -1.14 1.54
C PHE A 53 4.57 -2.47 2.29
N ASP A 54 3.91 -3.50 1.76
CA ASP A 54 3.90 -4.82 2.39
C ASP A 54 5.29 -5.48 2.31
N SER A 55 5.98 -5.34 1.18
CA SER A 55 7.37 -5.78 1.01
C SER A 55 8.33 -5.06 1.97
N VAL A 56 8.15 -3.75 2.15
CA VAL A 56 8.93 -2.93 3.09
C VAL A 56 8.66 -3.33 4.53
N LYS A 57 7.40 -3.59 4.91
CA LYS A 57 7.05 -4.12 6.24
C LYS A 57 7.72 -5.47 6.49
N GLY A 58 7.73 -6.36 5.49
CA GLY A 58 8.44 -7.63 5.54
C GLY A 58 9.94 -7.45 5.81
N ALA A 59 10.59 -6.53 5.10
CA ALA A 59 12.01 -6.21 5.29
C ALA A 59 12.29 -5.65 6.70
N PHE A 60 11.46 -4.73 7.19
CA PHE A 60 11.58 -4.21 8.57
C PHE A 60 11.36 -5.28 9.63
N LYS A 61 10.46 -6.24 9.40
CA LYS A 61 10.24 -7.38 10.30
C LYS A 61 11.50 -8.24 10.43
N VAL A 62 12.16 -8.56 9.31
CA VAL A 62 13.42 -9.31 9.30
C VAL A 62 14.54 -8.53 9.99
N LEU A 63 14.67 -7.22 9.72
CA LEU A 63 15.63 -6.36 10.41
C LEU A 63 15.38 -6.31 11.93
N GLY A 64 14.12 -6.26 12.35
CA GLY A 64 13.74 -6.33 13.76
C GLY A 64 14.17 -7.64 14.41
N TRP A 65 14.01 -8.77 13.74
CA TRP A 65 14.49 -10.07 14.22
C TRP A 65 16.01 -10.12 14.32
N ILE A 66 16.74 -9.60 13.32
CA ILE A 66 18.21 -9.49 13.35
C ILE A 66 18.65 -8.64 14.56
N GLY A 67 17.99 -7.51 14.80
CA GLY A 67 18.27 -6.65 15.95
C GLY A 67 17.98 -7.34 17.30
N GLN A 68 16.93 -8.17 17.36
CA GLN A 68 16.57 -8.90 18.58
C GLN A 68 17.59 -10.01 18.91
N ILE A 69 18.12 -10.71 17.89
CA ILE A 69 19.16 -11.74 18.09
C ILE A 69 20.57 -11.14 18.26
N ALA A 70 20.79 -9.88 17.87
CA ALA A 70 22.10 -9.24 17.98
C ALA A 70 22.61 -9.20 19.43
N LYS A 71 21.73 -8.91 20.41
CA LYS A 71 22.08 -8.87 21.84
C LYS A 71 22.60 -10.21 22.37
N PRO A 72 21.85 -11.32 22.27
CA PRO A 72 22.35 -12.61 22.76
C PRO A 72 23.57 -13.09 21.97
N VAL A 73 23.65 -12.86 20.66
CA VAL A 73 24.83 -13.21 19.85
C VAL A 73 26.07 -12.44 20.33
N ALA A 74 25.94 -11.13 20.54
CA ALA A 74 27.04 -10.31 21.05
C ALA A 74 27.47 -10.75 22.46
N ALA A 75 26.54 -11.16 23.32
CA ALA A 75 26.85 -11.68 24.64
C ALA A 75 27.63 -13.02 24.60
N ILE A 76 27.28 -13.91 23.68
CA ILE A 76 28.01 -15.19 23.49
C ILE A 76 29.43 -14.91 23.00
N ILE A 77 29.58 -14.01 22.03
CA ILE A 77 30.90 -13.63 21.48
C ILE A 77 31.75 -12.98 22.57
N SER A 78 31.20 -12.04 23.35
CA SER A 78 31.94 -11.35 24.40
C SER A 78 32.38 -12.31 25.51
N LEU A 79 31.53 -13.27 25.91
CA LEU A 79 31.90 -14.32 26.85
C LEU A 79 33.03 -15.22 26.31
N GLY A 80 32.94 -15.64 25.05
CA GLY A 80 33.99 -16.44 24.41
C GLY A 80 35.33 -15.71 24.37
N LEU A 81 35.32 -14.44 23.97
CA LEU A 81 36.50 -13.58 23.94
C LEU A 81 37.09 -13.34 25.33
N ALA A 82 36.25 -13.10 26.34
CA ALA A 82 36.71 -12.93 27.72
C ALA A 82 37.39 -14.19 28.25
N THR A 83 36.79 -15.36 28.02
CA THR A 83 37.33 -16.64 28.49
C THR A 83 38.66 -16.97 27.79
N TRP A 84 38.73 -16.74 26.48
CA TRP A 84 39.96 -16.95 25.71
C TRP A 84 41.06 -15.95 26.11
N GLY A 85 40.71 -14.70 26.35
CA GLY A 85 41.62 -13.66 26.83
C GLY A 85 42.24 -14.01 28.18
N VAL A 86 41.46 -14.55 29.11
CA VAL A 86 41.97 -15.05 30.39
C VAL A 86 42.95 -16.21 30.19
N VAL A 87 42.63 -17.19 29.33
CA VAL A 87 43.54 -18.31 29.02
C VAL A 87 44.85 -17.83 28.41
N LEU A 88 44.79 -16.86 27.48
CA LEU A 88 45.98 -16.27 26.88
C LEU A 88 46.80 -15.48 27.91
N ALA A 89 46.16 -14.69 28.76
CA ALA A 89 46.85 -13.93 29.80
C ALA A 89 47.56 -14.85 30.80
N VAL A 90 46.92 -15.95 31.21
CA VAL A 90 47.55 -16.96 32.08
C VAL A 90 48.73 -17.64 31.37
N LYS A 91 48.56 -18.06 30.11
CA LYS A 91 49.66 -18.70 29.35
C LYS A 91 50.82 -17.74 29.07
N ALA A 92 50.55 -16.48 28.75
CA ALA A 92 51.57 -15.47 28.51
C ALA A 92 52.32 -15.10 29.81
N GLY A 93 51.62 -15.01 30.94
CA GLY A 93 52.24 -14.74 32.24
C GLY A 93 53.13 -15.88 32.74
N ILE A 94 52.81 -17.14 32.42
CA ILE A 94 53.64 -18.30 32.76
C ILE A 94 54.91 -18.37 31.88
N SER A 95 54.85 -17.87 30.64
CA SER A 95 55.98 -17.90 29.68
C SER A 95 57.03 -16.80 29.90
N GLN A 96 56.78 -15.83 30.80
CA GLN A 96 57.68 -14.71 31.10
C GLN A 96 58.67 -15.00 32.24
N LYS A 97 58.73 -16.23 32.76
CA LYS A 97 59.64 -16.62 33.84
C LYS A 97 60.79 -17.50 33.33
#